data_AF-A0A6P4J6K7-F1
#
_entry.id   AF-A0A6P4J6K7-F1
#
_cell.length_a   1.000
_cell.length_b   1.000
_cell.length_c   1.000
_cell.angle_alpha   90.00
_cell.angle_beta   90.00
_cell.angle_gamma   90.00
#
_symmetry.space_group_name_H-M   'P 1'
#
loop_
_entity.id
_entity.type
_entity.pdbx_description
1 polymer ?
#
loop_
_entity_poly.entity_id
_entity_poly.type
_entity_poly.pdbx_seq_one_letter_code
_entity_poly.pdbx_strand_id
1 'polypeptide(L)'
;MLRKLTKLSTLKVRNELRPLASLAQSSQNIFDRNAKRLQKERAALSEDVGLYDYLKEEVGFRLADRVFDIKREFKAAADIGCSRGYLSKHILAESVEHLTLTDTSAAMLEQAQGTPGLKMLKLVKDEEDLDFEENSLDLVISSLSLHWVNDLPGCFAKIKRSLKPDGVFIASMFGGDTLYELRSSLQLAELERKGGISPHISPFTQIRDIGSLLNRAGFTMLTIDTDELVIGYPSMFELMWDLKGMAENNAAFNRPAHLSRETMLAASAIYQEMYAKAGEKGIPATFQIIYFVGWKPGPNQPQPLERGTAEVSLKDLGTIIEKGGKLDTKAGD
;
A
#
# COMPACT_ATOMS: atom_id res chain seq x y z
N MET A 1 -69.66 -44.10 6.07
CA MET A 1 -69.56 -43.63 7.46
C MET A 1 -68.16 -43.98 8.00
N LEU A 2 -67.16 -43.11 7.79
CA LEU A 2 -65.89 -43.02 8.57
C LEU A 2 -64.91 -42.04 7.89
N ARG A 3 -64.41 -41.06 8.66
CA ARG A 3 -63.07 -40.42 8.63
C ARG A 3 -62.68 -39.63 7.34
N LYS A 4 -62.03 -38.46 7.38
CA LYS A 4 -61.16 -37.80 8.37
C LYS A 4 -61.04 -36.31 7.98
N LEU A 5 -61.07 -35.43 8.98
CA LEU A 5 -60.70 -34.00 8.90
C LEU A 5 -59.18 -33.84 8.79
N THR A 6 -58.72 -32.84 8.04
CA THR A 6 -57.42 -32.19 8.30
C THR A 6 -57.49 -30.71 7.87
N LYS A 7 -57.15 -29.83 8.83
CA LYS A 7 -57.25 -28.37 8.78
C LYS A 7 -56.05 -27.78 8.03
N LEU A 8 -56.32 -26.80 7.16
CA LEU A 8 -55.33 -25.81 6.73
C LEU A 8 -55.20 -24.73 7.82
N SER A 9 -53.96 -24.41 8.22
CA SER A 9 -53.65 -23.20 8.97
C SER A 9 -52.29 -22.64 8.53
N THR A 10 -52.37 -21.58 7.73
CA THR A 10 -51.51 -20.38 7.70
C THR A 10 -50.03 -20.52 8.10
N LEU A 11 -49.16 -20.48 7.08
CA LEU A 11 -47.73 -20.18 7.24
C LEU A 11 -47.54 -18.74 7.76
N LYS A 12 -46.99 -18.61 8.98
CA LYS A 12 -46.36 -17.36 9.46
C LYS A 12 -44.90 -17.35 9.02
N VAL A 13 -44.56 -16.42 8.13
CA VAL A 13 -43.16 -16.09 7.81
C VAL A 13 -42.55 -15.41 9.04
N ARG A 14 -41.55 -16.05 9.66
CA ARG A 14 -40.74 -15.45 10.73
C ARG A 14 -39.71 -14.53 10.08
N ASN A 15 -39.89 -13.22 10.26
CA ASN A 15 -38.81 -12.24 10.10
C ASN A 15 -37.85 -12.40 11.28
N GLU A 16 -36.66 -12.96 11.03
CA GLU A 16 -35.58 -12.92 12.00
C GLU A 16 -34.90 -11.55 11.94
N LEU A 17 -35.18 -10.73 12.96
CA LEU A 17 -34.45 -9.50 13.25
C LEU A 17 -33.04 -9.87 13.73
N ARG A 18 -32.01 -9.44 13.00
CA ARG A 18 -30.61 -9.53 13.44
C ARG A 18 -30.44 -8.71 14.74
N PRO A 19 -29.65 -9.18 15.72
CA PRO A 19 -29.38 -8.40 16.92
C PRO A 19 -28.56 -7.15 16.55
N LEU A 20 -29.02 -5.99 17.03
CA LEU A 20 -28.25 -4.74 17.05
C LEU A 20 -27.04 -4.93 17.98
N ALA A 21 -25.91 -5.32 17.41
CA ALA A 21 -24.63 -5.30 18.09
C ALA A 21 -24.21 -3.84 18.36
N SER A 22 -23.62 -3.65 19.54
CA SER A 22 -23.19 -2.42 20.20
C SER A 22 -22.76 -1.25 19.29
N LEU A 23 -23.35 -0.08 19.54
CA LEU A 23 -22.88 1.25 19.16
C LEU A 23 -21.58 1.62 19.91
N ALA A 24 -20.47 1.00 19.53
CA ALA A 24 -19.13 1.42 19.91
C ALA A 24 -18.41 1.92 18.65
N GLN A 25 -18.43 3.25 18.48
CA GLN A 25 -17.62 4.04 17.53
C GLN A 25 -17.56 3.47 16.11
N SER A 26 -18.55 3.80 15.27
CA SER A 26 -18.51 3.47 13.84
C SER A 26 -17.34 4.21 13.18
N SER A 27 -16.19 3.55 13.03
CA SER A 27 -15.26 3.91 11.97
C SER A 27 -16.04 3.72 10.66
N GLN A 28 -16.34 4.83 9.98
CA GLN A 28 -16.86 4.73 8.61
C GLN A 28 -15.75 4.13 7.77
N ASN A 29 -15.93 2.91 7.27
CA ASN A 29 -14.98 2.29 6.35
C ASN A 29 -14.81 3.21 5.13
N ILE A 30 -13.57 3.60 4.86
CA ILE A 30 -13.20 4.42 3.70
C ILE A 30 -13.22 3.55 2.44
N PHE A 31 -12.80 2.28 2.59
CA PHE A 31 -12.61 1.33 1.50
C PHE A 31 -13.50 0.10 1.65
N ASP A 32 -14.09 -0.31 0.54
CA ASP A 32 -14.82 -1.56 0.38
C ASP A 32 -13.83 -2.71 0.10
N ARG A 33 -13.43 -3.39 1.17
CA ARG A 33 -12.46 -4.49 1.14
C ARG A 33 -12.91 -5.66 0.27
N ASN A 34 -14.21 -5.97 0.23
CA ASN A 34 -14.73 -7.04 -0.62
C ASN A 34 -14.63 -6.67 -2.11
N ALA A 35 -14.94 -5.41 -2.47
CA ALA A 35 -14.73 -4.95 -3.83
C ALA A 35 -13.25 -4.99 -4.23
N LYS A 36 -12.34 -4.60 -3.33
CA LYS A 36 -10.89 -4.69 -3.57
C LYS A 36 -10.45 -6.13 -3.84
N ARG A 37 -10.87 -7.08 -3.01
CA ARG A 37 -10.61 -8.51 -3.21
C ARG A 37 -11.13 -8.99 -4.57
N LEU A 38 -12.37 -8.65 -4.93
CA LEU A 38 -12.94 -9.02 -6.24
C LEU A 38 -12.20 -8.39 -7.43
N GLN A 39 -11.64 -7.18 -7.28
CA GLN A 39 -10.78 -6.56 -8.30
C GLN A 39 -9.50 -7.36 -8.47
N LYS A 40 -8.82 -7.73 -7.36
CA LYS A 40 -7.63 -8.58 -7.38
C LYS A 40 -7.90 -9.95 -8.04
N GLU A 41 -9.00 -10.61 -7.67
CA GLU A 41 -9.41 -11.89 -8.29
C GLU A 41 -9.65 -11.76 -9.81
N ARG A 42 -10.28 -10.66 -10.26
CA ARG A 42 -10.50 -10.44 -11.70
C ARG A 42 -9.20 -10.14 -12.45
N ALA A 43 -8.33 -9.34 -11.86
CA ALA A 43 -7.02 -9.03 -12.43
C ALA A 43 -6.12 -10.27 -12.53
N ALA A 44 -6.23 -11.19 -11.56
CA ALA A 44 -5.51 -12.46 -11.60
C ALA A 44 -5.91 -13.33 -12.80
N LEU A 45 -7.15 -13.24 -13.28
CA LEU A 45 -7.67 -14.03 -14.39
C LEU A 45 -7.45 -13.40 -15.78
N SER A 46 -6.86 -12.21 -15.86
CA SER A 46 -6.61 -11.56 -17.13
C SER A 46 -5.43 -12.20 -17.86
N GLU A 47 -5.56 -12.40 -19.18
CA GLU A 47 -4.55 -13.08 -20.00
C GLU A 47 -3.35 -12.16 -20.32
N ASP A 48 -3.58 -10.84 -20.39
CA ASP A 48 -2.60 -9.85 -20.84
C ASP A 48 -1.85 -9.15 -19.69
N VAL A 49 -1.51 -9.91 -18.65
CA VAL A 49 -0.87 -9.40 -17.42
C VAL A 49 0.34 -8.50 -17.69
N GLY A 50 1.19 -8.89 -18.64
CA GLY A 50 2.40 -8.15 -18.97
C GLY A 50 2.18 -6.78 -19.60
N LEU A 51 0.95 -6.46 -20.06
CA LEU A 51 0.66 -5.14 -20.66
C LEU A 51 0.58 -4.03 -19.63
N TYR A 52 0.13 -4.31 -18.40
CA TYR A 52 -0.17 -3.27 -17.41
C TYR A 52 0.59 -3.41 -16.10
N ASP A 53 1.31 -4.52 -15.85
CA ASP A 53 2.00 -4.73 -14.58
C ASP A 53 3.29 -3.90 -14.39
N TYR A 54 3.81 -3.28 -15.45
CA TYR A 54 5.09 -2.56 -15.46
C TYR A 54 5.29 -1.59 -14.28
N LEU A 55 4.23 -0.94 -13.80
CA LEU A 55 4.31 -0.05 -12.64
C LEU A 55 4.56 -0.83 -11.33
N LYS A 56 3.83 -1.93 -11.11
CA LYS A 56 3.99 -2.76 -9.91
C LYS A 56 5.33 -3.52 -9.94
N GLU A 57 5.76 -3.91 -11.13
CA GLU A 57 7.08 -4.46 -11.42
C GLU A 57 8.20 -3.50 -11.01
N GLU A 58 8.19 -2.28 -11.56
CA GLU A 58 9.19 -1.26 -11.29
C GLU A 58 9.25 -0.91 -9.79
N VAL A 59 8.09 -0.72 -9.15
CA VAL A 59 8.04 -0.38 -7.73
C VAL A 59 8.46 -1.56 -6.85
N GLY A 60 8.11 -2.79 -7.22
CA GLY A 60 8.57 -4.01 -6.55
C GLY A 60 10.09 -4.16 -6.61
N PHE A 61 10.70 -3.93 -7.78
CA PHE A 61 12.15 -3.93 -7.96
C PHE A 61 12.84 -2.86 -7.10
N ARG A 62 12.38 -1.60 -7.14
CA ARG A 62 12.93 -0.50 -6.33
C ARG A 62 12.79 -0.72 -4.82
N LEU A 63 11.73 -1.39 -4.39
CA LEU A 63 11.53 -1.73 -2.99
C LEU A 63 12.46 -2.87 -2.54
N ALA A 64 12.72 -3.86 -3.41
CA ALA A 64 13.71 -4.90 -3.15
C ALA A 64 15.12 -4.33 -3.00
N ASP A 65 15.50 -3.36 -3.83
CA ASP A 65 16.80 -2.68 -3.72
C ASP A 65 17.02 -2.06 -2.33
N ARG A 66 15.98 -1.42 -1.77
CA ARG A 66 15.99 -0.88 -0.39
C ARG A 66 16.13 -1.96 0.69
N VAL A 67 15.70 -3.20 0.42
CA VAL A 67 15.97 -4.33 1.34
C VAL A 67 17.48 -4.62 1.36
N PHE A 68 18.16 -4.55 0.22
CA PHE A 68 19.59 -4.84 0.08
C PHE A 68 20.51 -3.75 0.63
N ASP A 69 20.01 -2.54 0.85
CA ASP A 69 20.74 -1.49 1.58
C ASP A 69 21.02 -1.88 3.03
N ILE A 70 20.16 -2.73 3.61
CA ILE A 70 20.35 -3.26 4.96
C ILE A 70 21.29 -4.46 4.89
N LYS A 71 22.56 -4.25 5.27
CA LYS A 71 23.60 -5.29 5.25
C LYS A 71 23.46 -6.29 6.41
N ARG A 72 22.35 -7.04 6.42
CA ARG A 72 22.10 -8.15 7.36
C ARG A 72 21.27 -9.24 6.69
N GLU A 73 21.38 -10.45 7.21
CA GLU A 73 20.51 -11.56 6.84
C GLU A 73 19.24 -11.57 7.69
N PHE A 74 18.10 -11.81 7.06
CA PHE A 74 16.79 -11.91 7.70
C PHE A 74 16.32 -13.37 7.70
N LYS A 75 16.09 -13.95 8.88
CA LYS A 75 15.72 -15.37 8.98
C LYS A 75 14.25 -15.60 8.67
N ALA A 76 13.40 -14.69 9.11
CA ALA A 76 11.95 -14.74 8.90
C ALA A 76 11.44 -13.37 8.41
N ALA A 77 10.83 -13.35 7.24
CA ALA A 77 10.22 -12.17 6.64
C ALA A 77 8.77 -12.41 6.23
N ALA A 78 7.98 -11.35 6.13
CA ALA A 78 6.64 -11.40 5.55
C ALA A 78 6.44 -10.31 4.48
N ASP A 79 5.89 -10.68 3.33
CA ASP A 79 5.41 -9.76 2.28
C ASP A 79 3.88 -9.63 2.39
N ILE A 80 3.43 -8.45 2.80
CA ILE A 80 2.04 -8.14 3.07
C ILE A 80 1.39 -7.50 1.85
N GLY A 81 0.34 -8.14 1.33
CA GLY A 81 -0.32 -7.72 0.09
C GLY A 81 0.55 -7.97 -1.15
N CYS A 82 1.21 -9.13 -1.19
CA CYS A 82 2.22 -9.46 -2.20
C CYS A 82 1.67 -9.51 -3.64
N SER A 83 0.34 -9.52 -3.81
CA SER A 83 -0.32 -9.72 -5.10
C SER A 83 0.26 -10.98 -5.78
N ARG A 84 0.75 -10.87 -7.01
CA ARG A 84 1.41 -11.95 -7.76
C ARG A 84 2.93 -11.98 -7.59
N GLY A 85 3.45 -11.48 -6.46
CA GLY A 85 4.86 -11.61 -6.10
C GLY A 85 5.80 -10.65 -6.82
N TYR A 86 5.36 -9.39 -7.05
CA TYR A 86 6.19 -8.37 -7.70
C TYR A 86 7.49 -8.11 -6.94
N LEU A 87 7.45 -8.19 -5.61
CA LEU A 87 8.60 -7.98 -4.74
C LEU A 87 9.40 -9.28 -4.54
N SER A 88 8.73 -10.38 -4.24
CA SER A 88 9.35 -11.66 -3.87
C SER A 88 10.30 -12.24 -4.91
N LYS A 89 10.06 -11.98 -6.20
CA LYS A 89 10.95 -12.42 -7.29
C LYS A 89 12.28 -11.67 -7.38
N HIS A 90 12.43 -10.58 -6.63
CA HIS A 90 13.66 -9.82 -6.53
C HIS A 90 14.39 -10.05 -5.20
N ILE A 91 13.75 -10.70 -4.21
CA ILE A 91 14.37 -10.97 -2.90
C ILE A 91 15.29 -12.19 -2.99
N LEU A 92 16.57 -12.00 -2.70
CA LEU A 92 17.58 -13.06 -2.74
C LEU A 92 17.53 -13.98 -1.50
N ALA A 93 17.74 -15.27 -1.71
CA ALA A 93 17.80 -16.29 -0.65
C ALA A 93 18.96 -16.07 0.35
N GLU A 94 20.00 -15.36 -0.06
CA GLU A 94 21.13 -14.95 0.80
C GLU A 94 20.73 -13.83 1.76
N SER A 95 19.73 -13.01 1.40
CA SER A 95 19.25 -11.92 2.24
C SER A 95 18.07 -12.34 3.12
N VAL A 96 17.18 -13.19 2.62
CA VAL A 96 16.00 -13.67 3.33
C VAL A 96 15.92 -15.19 3.27
N GLU A 97 15.93 -15.86 4.43
CA GLU A 97 15.88 -17.32 4.48
C GLU A 97 14.46 -17.85 4.25
N HIS A 98 13.47 -17.30 4.96
CA HIS A 98 12.06 -17.67 4.84
C HIS A 98 11.19 -16.43 4.61
N LEU A 99 10.43 -16.44 3.51
CA LEU A 99 9.51 -15.36 3.15
C LEU A 99 8.05 -15.86 3.16
N THR A 100 7.23 -15.30 4.05
CA THR A 100 5.79 -15.56 4.06
C THR A 100 5.07 -14.53 3.18
N LEU A 101 4.49 -14.97 2.08
CA LEU A 101 3.68 -14.17 1.17
C LEU A 101 2.23 -14.19 1.61
N THR A 102 1.62 -13.00 1.71
CA THR A 102 0.20 -12.87 2.07
C THR A 102 -0.55 -11.97 1.10
N ASP A 103 -1.75 -12.39 0.69
CA ASP A 103 -2.70 -11.54 -0.03
C ASP A 103 -4.14 -12.03 0.21
N THR A 104 -5.11 -11.12 0.10
CA THR A 104 -6.54 -11.45 0.12
C THR A 104 -7.00 -12.29 -1.08
N SER A 105 -6.26 -12.25 -2.20
CA SER A 105 -6.58 -12.99 -3.41
C SER A 105 -5.75 -14.27 -3.51
N ALA A 106 -6.45 -15.41 -3.47
CA ALA A 106 -5.81 -16.71 -3.66
C ALA A 106 -5.25 -16.86 -5.07
N ALA A 107 -5.96 -16.35 -6.08
CA ALA A 107 -5.55 -16.44 -7.48
C ALA A 107 -4.27 -15.64 -7.77
N MET A 108 -4.12 -14.43 -7.21
CA MET A 108 -2.86 -13.69 -7.31
C MET A 108 -1.73 -14.39 -6.57
N LEU A 109 -1.99 -14.85 -5.34
CA LEU A 109 -1.00 -15.50 -4.50
C LEU A 109 -0.45 -16.79 -5.15
N GLU A 110 -1.29 -17.55 -5.84
CA GLU A 110 -0.88 -18.73 -6.60
C GLU A 110 0.18 -18.39 -7.67
N GLN A 111 0.02 -17.25 -8.36
CA GLN A 111 0.95 -16.76 -9.38
C GLN A 111 2.28 -16.27 -8.82
N ALA A 112 2.36 -15.96 -7.52
CA ALA A 112 3.56 -15.41 -6.92
C ALA A 112 4.78 -16.35 -7.01
N GLN A 113 5.91 -15.79 -7.45
CA GLN A 113 7.18 -16.52 -7.58
C GLN A 113 8.28 -15.81 -6.78
N GLY A 114 9.34 -16.56 -6.47
CA GLY A 114 10.50 -16.08 -5.74
C GLY A 114 11.78 -16.43 -6.50
N THR A 115 12.92 -15.88 -6.06
CA THR A 115 14.22 -16.25 -6.64
C THR A 115 14.54 -17.71 -6.35
N PRO A 116 15.43 -18.35 -7.15
CA PRO A 116 15.93 -19.68 -6.83
C PRO A 116 16.47 -19.78 -5.39
N GLY A 117 16.09 -20.84 -4.67
CA GLY A 117 16.53 -21.10 -3.29
C GLY A 117 15.74 -20.39 -2.19
N LEU A 118 14.91 -19.38 -2.52
CA LEU A 118 14.09 -18.68 -1.53
C LEU A 118 12.98 -19.60 -1.00
N LYS A 119 12.95 -19.85 0.30
CA LYS A 119 11.88 -20.65 0.92
C LYS A 119 10.66 -19.76 1.12
N MET A 120 9.55 -20.12 0.47
CA MET A 120 8.32 -19.32 0.53
C MET A 120 7.17 -20.11 1.16
N LEU A 121 6.38 -19.42 1.98
CA LEU A 121 5.07 -19.86 2.45
C LEU A 121 4.01 -18.89 1.91
N LYS A 122 2.91 -19.40 1.36
CA LYS A 122 1.82 -18.58 0.82
C LYS A 122 0.58 -18.72 1.70
N LEU A 123 0.07 -17.61 2.24
CA LEU A 123 -1.14 -17.60 3.08
C LEU A 123 -2.16 -16.59 2.54
N VAL A 124 -3.40 -17.04 2.33
CA VAL A 124 -4.50 -16.13 1.98
C VAL A 124 -4.91 -15.38 3.24
N LYS A 125 -4.67 -14.06 3.28
CA LYS A 125 -4.85 -13.25 4.48
C LYS A 125 -5.12 -11.79 4.15
N ASP A 126 -5.96 -11.16 4.98
CA ASP A 126 -6.23 -9.73 4.90
C ASP A 126 -5.17 -8.92 5.66
N GLU A 127 -4.71 -7.82 5.08
CA GLU A 127 -3.78 -6.89 5.71
C GLU A 127 -4.36 -6.24 6.99
N GLU A 128 -5.69 -6.21 7.14
CA GLU A 128 -6.36 -5.74 8.38
C GLU A 128 -6.40 -6.83 9.48
N ASP A 129 -6.18 -8.10 9.14
CA ASP A 129 -6.30 -9.25 10.06
C ASP A 129 -4.99 -10.06 10.13
N LEU A 130 -3.89 -9.37 10.41
CA LEU A 130 -2.57 -9.96 10.59
C LEU A 130 -2.45 -10.61 11.98
N ASP A 131 -2.48 -11.94 12.03
CA ASP A 131 -2.29 -12.75 13.26
C ASP A 131 -0.85 -13.24 13.52
N PHE A 132 0.16 -12.64 12.87
CA PHE A 132 1.55 -13.06 13.10
C PHE A 132 1.93 -13.05 14.59
N GLU A 133 2.70 -14.06 14.99
CA GLU A 133 3.21 -14.19 16.35
C GLU A 133 4.08 -12.99 16.74
N GLU A 134 4.02 -12.61 18.02
CA GLU A 134 4.79 -11.49 18.51
C GLU A 134 6.30 -11.80 18.47
N ASN A 135 7.12 -10.81 18.06
CA ASN A 135 8.57 -10.98 17.94
C ASN A 135 9.00 -12.21 17.11
N SER A 136 8.29 -12.50 16.01
CA SER A 136 8.57 -13.65 15.14
C SER A 136 9.31 -13.27 13.86
N LEU A 137 9.15 -12.03 13.37
CA LEU A 137 9.67 -11.57 12.08
C LEU A 137 10.87 -10.64 12.24
N ASP A 138 11.88 -10.76 11.38
CA ASP A 138 13.03 -9.84 11.29
C ASP A 138 12.77 -8.69 10.30
N LEU A 139 11.91 -8.96 9.31
CA LEU A 139 11.56 -8.06 8.21
C LEU A 139 10.07 -8.18 7.89
N VAL A 140 9.42 -7.04 7.69
CA VAL A 140 8.12 -6.98 7.03
C VAL A 140 8.27 -6.07 5.82
N ILE A 141 7.78 -6.52 4.68
CA ILE A 141 7.75 -5.78 3.43
C ILE A 141 6.31 -5.67 2.90
N SER A 142 6.01 -4.59 2.17
CA SER A 142 4.73 -4.44 1.46
C SER A 142 4.88 -3.48 0.30
N SER A 143 4.56 -3.94 -0.92
CA SER A 143 4.62 -3.09 -2.12
C SER A 143 3.23 -2.75 -2.62
N LEU A 144 2.88 -1.46 -2.61
CA LEU A 144 1.64 -0.91 -3.19
C LEU A 144 0.36 -1.67 -2.78
N SER A 145 0.20 -2.00 -1.49
CA SER A 145 -1.04 -2.62 -0.99
C SER A 145 -1.73 -1.84 0.14
N LEU A 146 -0.96 -1.26 1.06
CA LEU A 146 -1.49 -0.72 2.32
C LEU A 146 -2.35 0.53 2.16
N HIS A 147 -2.38 1.18 0.99
CA HIS A 147 -3.25 2.32 0.69
C HIS A 147 -4.74 1.97 0.61
N TRP A 148 -5.09 0.69 0.78
CA TRP A 148 -6.47 0.20 0.84
C TRP A 148 -6.90 -0.30 2.24
N VAL A 149 -6.08 -0.10 3.25
CA VAL A 149 -6.37 -0.46 4.65
C VAL A 149 -7.18 0.67 5.31
N ASN A 150 -8.29 0.33 5.97
CA ASN A 150 -9.14 1.27 6.71
C ASN A 150 -8.51 1.68 8.04
N ASP A 151 -7.96 0.72 8.80
CA ASP A 151 -7.24 0.98 10.06
C ASP A 151 -5.72 0.88 9.85
N LEU A 152 -5.17 1.84 9.12
CA LEU A 152 -3.73 1.88 8.83
C LEU A 152 -2.87 2.00 10.11
N PRO A 153 -3.23 2.82 11.13
CA PRO A 153 -2.53 2.81 12.42
C PRO A 153 -2.55 1.44 13.12
N GLY A 154 -3.69 0.75 13.15
CA GLY A 154 -3.82 -0.58 13.74
C GLY A 154 -3.02 -1.63 12.98
N CYS A 155 -3.01 -1.58 11.65
CA CYS A 155 -2.17 -2.43 10.81
C CYS A 155 -0.68 -2.22 11.13
N PHE A 156 -0.20 -0.97 11.18
CA PHE A 156 1.19 -0.66 11.55
C PHE A 156 1.53 -1.16 12.96
N ALA A 157 0.62 -1.04 13.93
CA ALA A 157 0.82 -1.55 15.28
C ALA A 157 0.94 -3.09 15.31
N LYS A 158 0.12 -3.81 14.52
CA LYS A 158 0.22 -5.28 14.37
C LYS A 158 1.53 -5.69 13.72
N ILE A 159 1.96 -5.00 12.66
CA ILE A 159 3.26 -5.23 12.00
C ILE A 159 4.39 -5.05 13.01
N LYS A 160 4.43 -3.93 13.73
CA LYS A 160 5.45 -3.68 14.75
C LYS A 160 5.45 -4.75 15.85
N ARG A 161 4.27 -5.19 16.30
CA ARG A 161 4.18 -6.28 17.30
C ARG A 161 4.83 -7.56 16.78
N SER A 162 4.57 -7.94 15.53
CA SER A 162 5.16 -9.14 14.93
C SER A 162 6.67 -9.08 14.71
N LEU A 163 7.24 -7.88 14.50
CA LEU A 163 8.68 -7.70 14.36
C LEU A 163 9.42 -8.00 15.66
N LYS A 164 10.59 -8.61 15.59
CA LYS A 164 11.55 -8.72 16.70
C LYS A 164 12.12 -7.33 17.05
N PRO A 165 12.69 -7.13 18.26
CA PRO A 165 13.53 -5.96 18.51
C PRO A 165 14.58 -5.81 17.40
N ASP A 166 14.83 -4.58 16.96
CA ASP A 166 15.66 -4.27 15.78
C ASP A 166 15.11 -4.79 14.43
N GLY A 167 13.90 -5.34 14.40
CA GLY A 167 13.17 -5.70 13.18
C GLY A 167 12.79 -4.47 12.37
N VAL A 168 12.72 -4.62 11.06
CA VAL A 168 12.48 -3.51 10.14
C VAL A 168 11.21 -3.72 9.32
N PHE A 169 10.48 -2.64 9.11
CA PHE A 169 9.35 -2.56 8.20
C PHE A 169 9.73 -1.66 7.03
N ILE A 170 9.60 -2.16 5.80
CA ILE A 170 9.89 -1.43 4.56
C ILE A 170 8.67 -1.52 3.65
N ALA A 171 8.10 -0.41 3.22
CA ALA A 171 6.93 -0.46 2.33
C ALA A 171 6.88 0.68 1.33
N SER A 172 6.04 0.48 0.31
CA SER A 172 5.65 1.50 -0.65
C SER A 172 4.12 1.64 -0.71
N MET A 173 3.65 2.87 -0.89
CA MET A 173 2.22 3.18 -1.03
C MET A 173 2.01 4.27 -2.07
N PHE A 174 0.86 4.28 -2.73
CA PHE A 174 0.49 5.46 -3.53
C PHE A 174 0.20 6.66 -2.62
N GLY A 175 0.74 7.81 -3.01
CA GLY A 175 0.55 9.09 -2.35
C GLY A 175 -0.60 9.92 -2.92
N GLY A 176 -0.93 11.00 -2.21
CA GLY A 176 -2.02 11.93 -2.51
C GLY A 176 -2.08 12.48 -3.93
N ASP A 177 -0.92 12.66 -4.55
CA ASP A 177 -0.78 13.22 -5.89
C ASP A 177 -0.97 12.17 -7.01
N THR A 178 -1.17 10.90 -6.65
CA THR A 178 -1.44 9.83 -7.61
C THR A 178 -2.76 10.08 -8.35
N LEU A 179 -2.71 10.05 -9.68
CA LEU A 179 -3.81 10.21 -10.63
C LEU A 179 -4.56 11.55 -10.48
N TYR A 180 -3.87 12.62 -10.10
CA TYR A 180 -4.52 13.93 -9.92
C TYR A 180 -5.13 14.45 -11.24
N GLU A 181 -4.53 14.15 -12.40
CA GLU A 181 -5.03 14.55 -13.71
C GLU A 181 -6.36 13.85 -14.03
N LEU A 182 -6.42 12.52 -13.84
CA LEU A 182 -7.63 11.73 -14.01
C LEU A 182 -8.73 12.15 -13.03
N ARG A 183 -8.37 12.34 -11.76
CA ARG A 183 -9.28 12.78 -10.69
C ARG A 183 -9.93 14.12 -11.05
N SER A 184 -9.13 15.10 -11.42
CA SER A 184 -9.59 16.45 -11.76
C SER A 184 -10.46 16.45 -13.01
N SER A 185 -10.08 15.71 -14.04
CA SER A 185 -10.83 15.61 -15.29
C SER A 185 -12.22 14.98 -15.09
N LEU A 186 -12.30 13.92 -14.27
CA LEU A 186 -13.57 13.30 -13.90
C LEU A 186 -14.45 14.20 -13.04
N GLN A 187 -13.87 14.95 -12.10
CA GLN A 187 -14.61 15.88 -11.25
C GLN A 187 -15.20 17.04 -12.07
N LEU A 188 -14.43 17.63 -12.97
CA LEU A 188 -14.90 18.71 -13.85
C LEU A 188 -16.01 18.22 -14.79
N ALA A 189 -15.82 17.05 -15.40
CA ALA A 189 -16.82 16.45 -16.27
C ALA A 189 -18.13 16.14 -15.53
N GLU A 190 -18.06 15.64 -14.29
CA GLU A 190 -19.27 15.34 -13.53
C GLU A 190 -19.96 16.61 -13.02
N LEU A 191 -19.20 17.63 -12.64
CA LEU A 191 -19.74 18.93 -12.26
C LEU A 191 -20.51 19.57 -13.43
N GLU A 192 -19.94 19.58 -14.63
CA GLU A 192 -20.58 20.12 -15.83
C GLU A 192 -21.84 19.32 -16.21
N ARG A 193 -21.76 17.98 -16.17
CA ARG A 193 -22.81 17.09 -16.72
C ARG A 193 -23.93 16.77 -15.73
N LYS A 194 -23.64 16.76 -14.44
CA LYS A 194 -24.57 16.32 -13.39
C LYS A 194 -24.74 17.34 -12.25
N GLY A 195 -23.95 18.40 -12.20
CA GLY A 195 -24.02 19.41 -11.14
C GLY A 195 -23.48 18.95 -9.78
N GLY A 196 -22.68 17.88 -9.74
CA GLY A 196 -22.11 17.33 -8.51
C GLY A 196 -20.79 16.61 -8.77
N ILE A 197 -20.14 16.14 -7.69
CA ILE A 197 -18.88 15.39 -7.76
C ILE A 197 -19.00 14.08 -6.97
N SER A 198 -18.43 13.02 -7.51
CA SER A 198 -18.32 11.71 -6.85
C SER A 198 -16.86 11.26 -6.77
N PRO A 199 -16.49 10.43 -5.78
CA PRO A 199 -15.14 9.92 -5.67
C PRO A 199 -14.91 8.80 -6.69
N HIS A 200 -14.39 9.15 -7.87
CA HIS A 200 -14.03 8.19 -8.92
C HIS A 200 -12.62 7.60 -8.76
N ILE A 201 -11.78 8.26 -7.97
CA ILE A 201 -10.44 7.80 -7.56
C ILE A 201 -10.44 7.70 -6.04
N SER A 202 -9.76 6.69 -5.51
CA SER A 202 -9.67 6.56 -4.08
C SER A 202 -8.84 7.65 -3.43
N PRO A 203 -9.17 7.99 -2.17
CA PRO A 203 -8.29 8.84 -1.38
C PRO A 203 -6.98 8.11 -1.10
N PHE A 204 -5.87 8.82 -1.24
CA PHE A 204 -4.53 8.35 -0.89
C PHE A 204 -3.96 9.18 0.26
N THR A 205 -3.07 8.58 1.04
CA THR A 205 -2.41 9.22 2.18
C THR A 205 -1.41 10.27 1.70
N GLN A 206 -1.29 11.37 2.43
CA GLN A 206 -0.30 12.40 2.14
C GLN A 206 1.04 12.05 2.79
N ILE A 207 2.15 12.46 2.18
CA ILE A 207 3.51 12.16 2.65
C ILE A 207 3.72 12.59 4.11
N ARG A 208 3.24 13.79 4.46
CA ARG A 208 3.33 14.34 5.82
C ARG A 208 2.65 13.48 6.89
N ASP A 209 1.63 12.70 6.51
CA ASP A 209 0.85 11.89 7.44
C ASP A 209 1.55 10.56 7.74
N ILE A 210 2.32 10.00 6.81
CA ILE A 210 3.02 8.71 6.96
C ILE A 210 3.97 8.73 8.16
N GLY A 211 4.74 9.81 8.33
CA GLY A 211 5.65 9.95 9.47
C GLY A 211 4.91 9.99 10.81
N SER A 212 3.77 10.69 10.89
CA SER A 212 2.95 10.71 12.10
C SER A 212 2.32 9.34 12.38
N LEU A 213 1.89 8.61 11.36
CA LEU A 213 1.30 7.27 11.49
C LEU A 213 2.33 6.25 12.01
N LEU A 214 3.53 6.24 11.44
CA LEU A 214 4.63 5.37 11.87
C LEU A 214 5.09 5.69 13.31
N ASN A 215 5.25 6.97 13.65
CA ASN A 215 5.59 7.40 15.00
C ASN A 215 4.49 7.01 16.02
N ARG A 216 3.21 7.14 15.66
CA ARG A 216 2.08 6.75 16.52
C ARG A 216 2.03 5.23 16.76
N ALA A 217 2.39 4.43 15.75
CA ALA A 217 2.61 3.00 15.94
C ALA A 217 3.88 2.71 16.77
N GLY A 218 4.77 3.69 16.91
CA GLY A 218 5.99 3.66 17.70
C GLY A 218 7.16 2.99 16.98
N PHE A 219 7.18 3.07 15.65
CA PHE A 219 8.42 2.86 14.89
C PHE A 219 9.40 4.00 15.17
N THR A 220 10.68 3.72 14.96
CA THR A 220 11.80 4.65 15.16
C THR A 220 12.71 4.62 13.94
N MET A 221 13.69 5.55 13.88
CA MET A 221 14.64 5.68 12.76
C MET A 221 13.92 5.69 11.39
N LEU A 222 12.91 6.56 11.28
CA LEU A 222 12.07 6.62 10.10
C LEU A 222 12.82 7.22 8.93
N THR A 223 12.79 6.53 7.80
CA THR A 223 13.16 7.10 6.49
C THR A 223 11.89 7.17 5.66
N ILE A 224 11.61 8.33 5.06
CA ILE A 224 10.48 8.50 4.15
C ILE A 224 11.01 9.26 2.94
N ASP A 225 10.81 8.68 1.77
CA ASP A 225 11.19 9.26 0.50
C ASP A 225 10.06 9.08 -0.51
N THR A 226 10.08 9.87 -1.57
CA THR A 226 9.04 9.86 -2.58
C THR A 226 9.61 9.92 -3.97
N ASP A 227 9.05 9.08 -4.84
CA ASP A 227 9.29 9.12 -6.28
C ASP A 227 8.01 9.51 -7.01
N GLU A 228 8.18 10.10 -8.19
CA GLU A 228 7.10 10.37 -9.12
C GLU A 228 7.35 9.60 -10.42
N LEU A 229 6.40 8.76 -10.81
CA LEU A 229 6.40 8.07 -12.09
C LEU A 229 5.30 8.64 -12.96
N VAL A 230 5.68 9.30 -14.06
CA VAL A 230 4.75 9.86 -15.04
C VAL A 230 4.72 8.94 -16.26
N ILE A 231 3.59 8.27 -16.47
CA ILE A 231 3.40 7.32 -17.57
C ILE A 231 2.52 7.97 -18.64
N GLY A 232 2.95 7.90 -19.90
CA GLY A 232 2.17 8.40 -21.03
C GLY A 232 1.21 7.34 -21.55
N TYR A 233 -0.07 7.71 -21.69
CA TYR A 233 -1.13 6.85 -22.23
C TYR A 233 -1.71 7.42 -23.52
N PRO A 234 -2.14 6.57 -24.48
CA PRO A 234 -2.82 7.05 -25.70
C PRO A 234 -4.08 7.87 -25.40
N SER A 235 -4.86 7.46 -24.39
CA SER A 235 -6.01 8.21 -23.90
C SER A 235 -6.34 7.83 -22.44
N MET A 236 -7.32 8.53 -21.87
CA MET A 236 -7.89 8.20 -20.56
C MET A 236 -8.40 6.76 -20.46
N PHE A 237 -8.86 6.17 -21.58
CA PHE A 237 -9.47 4.84 -21.58
C PHE A 237 -8.44 3.73 -21.38
N GLU A 238 -7.28 3.83 -22.01
CA GLU A 238 -6.17 2.90 -21.81
C GLU A 238 -5.63 2.99 -20.37
N LEU A 239 -5.51 4.21 -19.82
CA LEU A 239 -5.18 4.39 -18.41
C LEU A 239 -6.18 3.66 -17.48
N MET A 240 -7.48 3.86 -17.70
CA MET A 240 -8.51 3.19 -16.89
C MET A 240 -8.50 1.66 -17.07
N TRP A 241 -8.13 1.18 -18.25
CA TRP A 241 -7.96 -0.24 -18.54
C TRP A 241 -6.80 -0.82 -17.74
N ASP A 242 -5.63 -0.17 -17.78
CA ASP A 242 -4.44 -0.58 -17.03
C ASP A 242 -4.67 -0.56 -15.53
N LEU A 243 -5.34 0.48 -14.99
CA LEU A 243 -5.71 0.52 -13.58
C LEU A 243 -6.61 -0.66 -13.16
N LYS A 244 -7.50 -1.10 -14.05
CA LYS A 244 -8.32 -2.29 -13.81
C LYS A 244 -7.49 -3.57 -13.90
N GLY A 245 -6.57 -3.65 -14.87
CA GLY A 245 -5.65 -4.77 -15.05
C GLY A 245 -4.73 -4.99 -13.85
N MET A 246 -4.17 -3.91 -13.31
CA MET A 246 -3.33 -3.95 -12.10
C MET A 246 -4.12 -4.18 -10.80
N ALA A 247 -5.45 -4.20 -10.87
CA ALA A 247 -6.33 -4.06 -9.72
C ALA A 247 -5.98 -2.84 -8.85
N GLU A 248 -5.71 -1.68 -9.45
CA GLU A 248 -5.52 -0.38 -8.77
C GLU A 248 -6.70 0.58 -8.99
N ASN A 249 -7.79 0.08 -9.58
CA ASN A 249 -9.02 0.85 -9.74
C ASN A 249 -9.71 1.13 -8.39
N ASN A 250 -10.57 2.15 -8.38
CA ASN A 250 -11.23 2.68 -7.18
C ASN A 250 -12.02 1.62 -6.37
N ALA A 251 -11.83 1.64 -5.05
CA ALA A 251 -12.54 0.80 -4.07
C ALA A 251 -13.03 1.63 -2.86
N ALA A 252 -13.16 2.95 -2.99
CA ALA A 252 -13.81 3.77 -1.98
C ALA A 252 -15.24 3.27 -1.71
N PHE A 253 -15.68 3.29 -0.45
CA PHE A 253 -16.97 2.74 -0.03
C PHE A 253 -18.14 3.53 -0.65
N ASN A 254 -17.99 4.83 -0.78
CA ASN A 254 -18.97 5.76 -1.37
C ASN A 254 -18.75 6.01 -2.88
N ARG A 255 -18.01 5.14 -3.57
CA ARG A 255 -17.80 5.26 -5.03
C ARG A 255 -19.11 5.10 -5.80
N PRO A 256 -19.30 5.81 -6.92
CA PRO A 256 -20.45 5.57 -7.78
C PRO A 256 -20.36 4.17 -8.43
N ALA A 257 -21.50 3.48 -8.53
CA ALA A 257 -21.57 2.17 -9.18
C ALA A 257 -21.37 2.24 -10.70
N HIS A 258 -21.68 3.39 -11.30
CA HIS A 258 -21.64 3.61 -12.74
C HIS A 258 -21.03 4.96 -13.09
N LEU A 259 -20.19 4.97 -14.12
CA LEU A 259 -19.71 6.18 -14.77
C LEU A 259 -20.38 6.27 -16.15
N SER A 260 -21.18 7.32 -16.36
CA SER A 260 -21.95 7.52 -17.60
C SER A 260 -21.03 7.77 -18.79
N ARG A 261 -21.40 7.25 -19.95
CA ARG A 261 -20.65 7.46 -21.21
C ARG A 261 -20.41 8.94 -21.52
N GLU A 262 -21.42 9.78 -21.30
CA GLU A 262 -21.29 11.23 -21.50
C GLU A 262 -20.20 11.83 -20.60
N THR A 263 -20.19 11.46 -19.31
CA THR A 263 -19.16 11.93 -18.36
C THR A 263 -17.77 11.39 -18.75
N MET A 264 -17.65 10.15 -19.22
CA MET A 264 -16.37 9.63 -19.69
C MET A 264 -15.84 10.39 -20.90
N LEU A 265 -16.70 10.71 -21.87
CA LEU A 265 -16.29 11.45 -23.06
C LEU A 265 -15.89 12.89 -22.71
N ALA A 266 -16.68 13.55 -21.86
CA ALA A 266 -16.34 14.88 -21.36
C ALA A 266 -15.03 14.88 -20.57
N ALA A 267 -14.84 13.92 -19.66
CA ALA A 267 -13.60 13.78 -18.89
C ALA A 267 -12.39 13.53 -19.79
N SER A 268 -12.52 12.67 -20.80
CA SER A 268 -11.44 12.40 -21.76
C SER A 268 -11.02 13.68 -22.52
N ALA A 269 -12.00 14.47 -22.97
CA ALA A 269 -11.73 15.74 -23.65
C ALA A 269 -11.06 16.76 -22.72
N ILE A 270 -11.55 16.90 -21.48
CA ILE A 270 -10.97 17.77 -20.45
C ILE A 270 -9.53 17.34 -20.13
N TYR A 271 -9.29 16.04 -19.99
CA TYR A 271 -7.96 15.50 -19.69
C TYR A 271 -6.97 15.87 -20.81
N GLN A 272 -7.37 15.61 -22.06
CA GLN A 272 -6.54 15.94 -23.22
C GLN A 272 -6.23 17.44 -23.28
N GLU A 273 -7.23 18.31 -23.09
CA GLU A 273 -7.03 19.76 -23.17
C GLU A 273 -6.16 20.31 -22.03
N MET A 274 -6.34 19.81 -20.81
CA MET A 274 -5.65 20.34 -19.63
C MET A 274 -4.22 19.83 -19.46
N TYR A 275 -3.96 18.56 -19.82
CA TYR A 275 -2.73 17.88 -19.41
C TYR A 275 -1.89 17.33 -20.56
N ALA A 276 -2.39 17.29 -21.80
CA ALA A 276 -1.57 16.83 -22.91
C ALA A 276 -0.41 17.80 -23.16
N LYS A 277 0.80 17.25 -23.28
CA LYS A 277 2.00 18.04 -23.53
C LYS A 277 2.10 18.42 -25.00
N ALA A 278 2.48 19.66 -25.27
CA ALA A 278 2.66 20.14 -26.63
C ALA A 278 3.74 19.31 -27.35
N GLY A 279 3.37 18.73 -28.50
CA GLY A 279 4.26 17.89 -29.30
C GLY A 279 4.29 16.41 -28.89
N GLU A 280 3.61 16.01 -27.81
CA GLU A 280 3.44 14.61 -27.42
C GLU A 280 2.06 14.09 -27.82
N LYS A 281 1.97 12.81 -28.16
CA LYS A 281 0.67 12.13 -28.38
C LYS A 281 0.22 11.48 -27.09
N GLY A 282 -1.00 11.78 -26.66
CA GLY A 282 -1.65 11.16 -25.51
C GLY A 282 -1.74 12.06 -24.29
N ILE A 283 -1.87 11.44 -23.12
CA ILE A 283 -2.04 12.08 -21.81
C ILE A 283 -1.05 11.51 -20.79
N PRO A 284 -0.49 12.33 -19.87
CA PRO A 284 0.30 11.85 -18.76
C PRO A 284 -0.60 11.33 -17.63
N ALA A 285 -0.18 10.31 -16.90
CA ALA A 285 -0.75 9.95 -15.60
C ALA A 285 0.36 9.88 -14.56
N THR A 286 0.19 10.64 -13.49
CA THR A 286 1.18 10.73 -12.41
C THR A 286 0.91 9.70 -11.33
N PHE A 287 1.93 8.94 -10.93
CA PHE A 287 1.91 8.02 -9.80
C PHE A 287 2.95 8.45 -8.78
N GLN A 288 2.50 9.00 -7.65
CA GLN A 288 3.38 9.35 -6.54
C GLN A 288 3.56 8.11 -5.67
N ILE A 289 4.80 7.64 -5.55
CA ILE A 289 5.15 6.49 -4.73
C ILE A 289 5.82 6.99 -3.46
N ILE A 290 5.24 6.69 -2.30
CA ILE A 290 5.84 6.97 -1.01
C ILE A 290 6.52 5.70 -0.53
N TYR A 291 7.83 5.74 -0.40
CA TYR A 291 8.63 4.70 0.23
C TYR A 291 8.88 5.07 1.68
N PHE A 292 8.83 4.09 2.57
CA PHE A 292 9.16 4.32 3.96
C PHE A 292 9.76 3.11 4.64
N VAL A 293 10.65 3.40 5.59
CA VAL A 293 11.32 2.44 6.46
C VAL A 293 11.03 2.83 7.90
N GLY A 294 10.68 1.86 8.73
CA GLY A 294 10.49 2.04 10.17
C GLY A 294 11.04 0.87 10.96
N TRP A 295 11.75 1.16 12.05
CA TRP A 295 12.39 0.15 12.89
C TRP A 295 11.63 -0.05 14.19
N LYS A 296 11.43 -1.32 14.59
CA LYS A 296 10.98 -1.63 15.94
C LYS A 296 12.12 -1.32 16.91
N PRO A 297 11.90 -0.52 17.96
CA PRO A 297 12.93 -0.22 18.95
C PRO A 297 13.62 -1.49 19.48
N GLY A 298 14.94 -1.43 19.60
CA GLY A 298 15.76 -2.55 20.06
C GLY A 298 17.13 -2.10 20.57
N PRO A 299 17.87 -3.02 21.21
CA PRO A 299 19.12 -2.69 21.90
C PRO A 299 20.27 -2.31 20.97
N ASN A 300 20.23 -2.72 19.70
CA ASN A 300 21.33 -2.47 18.75
C ASN A 300 21.18 -1.15 17.98
N GLN A 301 20.18 -0.33 18.34
CA GLN A 301 19.95 0.96 17.69
C GLN A 301 20.85 2.04 18.27
N PRO A 302 21.39 2.94 17.44
CA PRO A 302 22.13 4.10 17.91
C PRO A 302 21.24 4.95 18.83
N GLN A 303 21.66 5.09 20.09
CA GLN A 303 21.00 5.96 21.04
C GLN A 303 21.44 7.41 20.80
N PRO A 304 20.51 8.39 20.79
CA PRO A 304 20.89 9.79 20.81
C PRO A 304 21.79 10.08 22.01
N LEU A 305 22.91 10.76 21.78
CA LEU A 305 23.77 11.23 22.87
C LEU A 305 23.00 12.20 23.78
N GLU A 306 23.37 12.23 25.06
CA GLU A 306 22.72 13.13 26.02
C GLU A 306 22.84 14.59 25.55
N ARG A 307 21.75 15.35 25.68
CA ARG A 307 21.71 16.72 25.21
C ARG A 307 22.76 17.57 25.94
N GLY A 308 23.70 18.14 25.20
CA GLY A 308 24.82 18.92 25.74
C GLY A 308 26.17 18.20 25.73
N THR A 309 26.24 16.94 25.30
CA THR A 309 27.50 16.16 25.15
C THR A 309 28.16 16.35 23.78
N ALA A 310 27.77 17.38 23.01
CA ALA A 310 28.41 17.68 21.73
C ALA A 310 29.84 18.19 21.98
N GLU A 311 30.84 17.36 21.69
CA GLU A 311 32.26 17.69 21.88
C GLU A 311 32.79 18.68 20.84
N VAL A 312 32.05 18.89 19.74
CA VAL A 312 32.51 19.63 18.57
C VAL A 312 31.44 20.62 18.12
N SER A 313 31.84 21.87 17.89
CA SER A 313 30.97 22.89 17.32
C SER A 313 30.85 22.70 15.81
N LEU A 314 29.64 22.85 15.28
CA LEU A 314 29.40 22.89 13.83
C LEU A 314 30.17 24.02 13.12
N LYS A 315 30.61 25.06 13.85
CA LYS A 315 31.44 26.13 13.30
C LYS A 315 32.86 25.66 12.95
N ASP A 316 33.34 24.60 13.61
CA ASP A 316 34.71 24.12 13.47
C ASP A 316 34.86 23.03 12.38
N LEU A 317 33.74 22.67 11.72
CA LEU A 317 33.66 21.64 10.67
C LEU A 317 34.66 21.85 9.53
N GLY A 318 34.86 23.10 9.09
CA GLY A 318 35.81 23.41 8.02
C GLY A 318 37.24 22.98 8.37
N THR A 319 37.67 23.29 9.60
CA THR A 319 38.98 22.91 10.14
C THR A 319 39.16 21.40 10.32
N ILE A 320 38.08 20.67 10.61
CA ILE A 320 38.10 19.21 10.81
C ILE A 320 38.22 18.49 9.47
N ILE A 321 37.54 19.01 8.44
CA ILE A 321 37.60 18.51 7.06
C ILE A 321 39.01 18.73 6.49
N GLU A 322 39.59 19.93 6.69
CA GLU A 322 40.96 20.24 6.24
C GLU A 322 42.04 19.39 6.95
N LYS A 323 41.81 18.98 8.20
CA LYS A 323 42.72 18.09 8.95
C LYS A 323 42.49 16.60 8.69
N GLY A 324 41.65 16.23 7.72
CA GLY A 324 41.41 14.83 7.34
C GLY A 324 40.66 14.02 8.38
N GLY A 325 39.78 14.64 9.18
CA GLY A 325 38.86 13.94 10.09
C GLY A 325 39.46 13.40 11.38
N LYS A 326 40.71 13.74 11.74
CA LYS A 326 41.26 13.38 13.05
C LYS A 326 40.83 14.38 14.12
N LEU A 327 40.02 13.90 15.06
CA LEU A 327 39.70 14.58 16.31
C LEU A 327 40.81 14.28 17.32
N ASP A 328 41.50 15.30 17.83
CA ASP A 328 42.34 15.17 19.03
C ASP A 328 41.40 15.06 20.23
N THR A 329 41.14 13.82 20.68
CA THR A 329 40.49 13.61 21.97
C THR A 329 41.49 14.05 23.05
N LYS A 330 41.23 15.20 23.67
CA LYS A 330 41.88 15.53 24.94
C LYS A 330 41.40 14.50 25.96
N ALA A 331 42.30 13.60 26.36
CA ALA A 331 42.14 12.82 27.57
C ALA A 331 41.91 13.79 28.75
N GLY A 332 40.75 13.68 29.39
CA GLY A 332 40.45 14.38 30.63
C GLY A 332 40.88 13.52 31.81
N ASP A 333 41.69 14.10 32.69
CA ASP A 333 42.01 13.65 34.05
C ASP A 333 40.78 13.62 34.97
#